data_AF-A0A0Q1A2L7-F1
#
_entry.id   AF-A0A0Q1A2L7-F1
#
_cell.length_a   1.000
_cell.length_b   1.000
_cell.length_c   1.000
_cell.angle_alpha   90.00
_cell.angle_beta   90.00
_cell.angle_gamma   90.00
#
_symmetry.space_group_name_H-M   'P 1'
#
loop_
_entity.id
_entity.type
_entity.pdbx_description
1 polymer ?
#
loop_
_entity_poly.entity_id
_entity_poly.type
_entity_poly.pdbx_seq_one_letter_code
_entity_poly.pdbx_strand_id
1 'polypeptide(L)'
;KREGFDQVFFFKPPFGPYLPELKETFPIGQSEIPDWDEDMVSSGCEGIRSLVNAHPGSIFTVSCTGAWEDQFRRMLPGIEVICDHV
;
A
#
# COMPACT_ATOMS: atom_id res chain seq x y z
N LYS A 1 -11.45 -6.37 -4.96
CA LYS A 1 -10.94 -6.42 -6.35
C LYS A 1 -11.26 -5.07 -7.00
N ARG A 2 -10.30 -4.43 -7.66
CA ARG A 2 -10.48 -3.19 -8.42
C ARG A 2 -10.43 -3.56 -9.90
N GLU A 3 -11.41 -3.13 -10.68
CA GLU A 3 -11.43 -3.41 -12.13
C GLU A 3 -10.29 -2.66 -12.82
N GLY A 4 -9.77 -3.24 -13.91
CA GLY A 4 -8.62 -2.68 -14.64
C GLY A 4 -7.23 -3.04 -14.10
N PHE A 5 -7.14 -3.84 -13.03
CA PHE A 5 -5.88 -4.31 -12.46
C PHE A 5 -5.80 -5.84 -12.49
N ASP A 6 -4.66 -6.37 -12.92
CA ASP A 6 -4.40 -7.82 -12.95
C ASP A 6 -4.34 -8.41 -11.54
N GLN A 7 -3.73 -7.68 -10.60
CA GLN A 7 -3.58 -8.07 -9.21
C GLN A 7 -3.76 -6.85 -8.30
N VAL A 8 -4.43 -7.06 -7.17
CA VAL A 8 -4.68 -6.02 -6.18
C VAL A 8 -4.14 -6.48 -4.83
N PHE A 9 -3.24 -5.66 -4.27
CA PHE A 9 -2.75 -5.80 -2.93
C PHE A 9 -3.50 -4.83 -2.02
N PHE A 10 -3.80 -5.26 -0.81
CA PHE A 10 -4.19 -4.36 0.26
C PHE A 10 -2.97 -3.79 0.95
N PHE A 11 -3.14 -2.71 1.68
CA PHE A 11 -2.05 -2.08 2.41
C PHE A 11 -2.42 -1.98 3.89
N LYS A 12 -1.51 -2.40 4.76
CA LYS A 12 -1.65 -2.25 6.21
C LYS A 12 -0.31 -1.79 6.78
N PRO A 13 -0.15 -0.53 7.20
CA PRO A 13 1.06 -0.08 7.84
C PRO A 13 1.15 -0.64 9.28
N PRO A 14 2.36 -0.86 9.82
CA PRO A 14 3.66 -0.69 9.16
C PRO A 14 4.07 -1.86 8.26
N PHE A 15 3.22 -2.88 8.07
CA PHE A 15 3.56 -4.11 7.36
C PHE A 15 3.73 -3.94 5.85
N GLY A 16 2.98 -3.03 5.23
CA GLY A 16 3.06 -2.75 3.79
C GLY A 16 2.00 -3.47 2.94
N PRO A 17 2.28 -3.75 1.65
CA PRO A 17 1.33 -4.39 0.76
C PRO A 17 1.21 -5.89 1.05
N TYR A 18 -0.01 -6.42 1.02
CA TYR A 18 -0.30 -7.83 1.24
C TYR A 18 -1.42 -8.32 0.32
N LEU A 19 -1.42 -9.61 0.03
CA LEU A 19 -2.48 -10.26 -0.74
C LEU A 19 -3.77 -10.33 0.09
N PRO A 20 -4.96 -10.08 -0.49
CA PRO A 20 -6.23 -10.16 0.23
C PRO A 20 -6.42 -11.47 1.02
N GLU A 21 -5.90 -12.58 0.51
CA GLU A 21 -5.91 -13.91 1.12
C GLU A 21 -5.15 -13.96 2.46
N LEU A 22 -4.20 -13.05 2.68
CA LEU A 22 -3.41 -12.98 3.91
C LEU A 22 -4.05 -12.11 4.99
N LYS A 23 -5.19 -11.48 4.72
CA LYS A 23 -5.84 -10.52 5.62
C LYS A 23 -6.12 -11.09 7.02
N GLU A 24 -6.36 -12.40 7.15
CA GLU A 24 -6.67 -13.06 8.42
C GLU A 24 -5.47 -13.83 9.01
N THR A 25 -4.31 -13.74 8.38
CA THR A 25 -3.10 -14.48 8.77
C THR A 25 -2.14 -13.62 9.59
N PHE A 26 -1.34 -14.24 10.46
CA PHE A 26 -0.32 -13.52 11.22
C PHE A 26 0.79 -13.00 10.29
N PRO A 27 1.26 -11.74 10.45
CA PRO A 27 0.86 -10.77 11.48
C PRO A 27 -0.38 -9.92 11.11
N ILE A 28 -0.75 -9.85 9.83
CA ILE A 28 -1.75 -8.92 9.30
C ILE A 28 -3.10 -8.99 10.01
N GLY A 29 -3.69 -10.16 10.17
CA GLY A 29 -5.05 -10.30 10.70
C GLY A 29 -5.17 -10.13 12.21
N GLN A 30 -4.11 -10.46 12.96
CA GLN A 30 -4.15 -10.49 14.41
C GLN A 30 -3.55 -9.24 15.07
N SER A 31 -2.78 -8.44 14.32
CA SER A 31 -2.25 -7.19 14.83
C SER A 31 -3.33 -6.09 14.82
N GLU A 32 -3.81 -5.71 15.99
CA GLU A 32 -4.42 -4.41 16.19
C GLU A 32 -3.31 -3.36 16.11
N ILE A 33 -3.50 -2.36 15.26
CA ILE A 33 -2.59 -1.23 15.12
C ILE A 33 -3.33 0.03 15.57
N PRO A 34 -2.63 1.04 16.12
CA PRO A 34 -3.23 2.34 16.36
C PRO A 34 -3.71 2.96 15.04
N ASP A 35 -4.36 4.12 15.14
CA ASP A 35 -4.58 4.97 13.99
C ASP A 35 -3.25 5.19 13.25
N TRP A 36 -3.34 5.23 11.92
CA TRP A 36 -2.15 5.34 11.09
C TRP A 36 -1.45 6.66 11.39
N ASP A 37 -0.13 6.60 11.55
CA ASP A 37 0.74 7.76 11.60
C ASP A 37 1.71 7.76 10.41
N GLU A 38 2.40 8.89 10.21
CA GLU A 38 3.32 9.05 9.10
C GLU A 38 4.48 8.04 9.13
N ASP A 39 4.97 7.66 10.31
CA ASP A 39 6.11 6.74 10.43
C ASP A 39 5.71 5.32 10.05
N MET A 40 4.52 4.87 10.49
CA MET A 40 3.95 3.59 10.12
C MET A 40 3.71 3.50 8.61
N VAL A 41 3.12 4.53 8.01
CA VAL A 41 2.86 4.57 6.56
C VAL A 41 4.18 4.57 5.78
N SER A 42 5.18 5.32 6.26
CA SER A 42 6.51 5.34 5.65
C SER A 42 7.18 3.98 5.69
N SER A 43 7.11 3.28 6.83
CA SER A 43 7.61 1.91 6.97
C SER A 43 6.92 0.93 6.00
N GLY A 44 5.58 1.01 5.90
CA GLY A 44 4.84 0.19 4.95
C GLY A 44 5.19 0.47 3.48
N CYS A 45 5.54 1.71 3.14
CA CYS A 45 5.98 2.09 1.78
C CYS A 45 7.27 1.38 1.35
N GLU A 46 8.13 0.98 2.28
CA GLU A 46 9.33 0.18 1.95
C GLU A 46 8.94 -1.19 1.38
N GLY A 47 7.82 -1.76 1.82
CA GLY A 47 7.25 -2.97 1.23
C GLY A 47 6.77 -2.75 -0.22
N ILE A 48 6.17 -1.59 -0.52
CA ILE A 48 5.76 -1.23 -1.88
C ILE A 48 7.00 -1.06 -2.79
N ARG A 49 8.03 -0.35 -2.31
CA ARG A 49 9.29 -0.19 -3.04
C ARG A 49 9.95 -1.52 -3.33
N SER A 50 9.98 -2.42 -2.35
CA SER A 50 10.53 -3.76 -2.50
C SER A 50 9.78 -4.56 -3.57
N LEU A 51 8.44 -4.47 -3.58
CA LEU A 51 7.60 -5.13 -4.59
C LEU A 51 7.88 -4.57 -6.00
N VAL A 52 7.92 -3.25 -6.15
CA VAL A 52 8.20 -2.60 -7.45
C VAL A 52 9.58 -2.99 -7.99
N ASN A 53 10.60 -2.96 -7.13
CA ASN A 53 11.97 -3.30 -7.51
C ASN A 53 12.12 -4.77 -7.91
N ALA A 54 11.36 -5.68 -7.29
CA ALA A 54 11.35 -7.10 -7.64
C ALA A 54 10.63 -7.37 -8.99
N HIS A 55 9.78 -6.45 -9.45
CA HIS A 55 8.95 -6.62 -10.64
C HIS A 55 9.06 -5.43 -11.60
N PRO A 56 10.23 -5.17 -12.19
CA PRO A 56 10.48 -3.98 -13.03
C PRO A 56 9.67 -3.95 -14.35
N GLY A 57 9.10 -5.08 -14.77
CA GLY A 57 8.22 -5.16 -15.94
C GLY A 57 6.75 -4.87 -15.66
N SER A 58 6.39 -4.62 -14.40
CA SER A 58 5.02 -4.39 -13.96
C SER A 58 4.76 -2.90 -13.72
N ILE A 59 3.53 -2.47 -14.01
CA ILE A 59 3.07 -1.12 -13.73
C ILE A 59 2.34 -1.14 -12.38
N PHE A 60 2.73 -0.26 -11.48
CA PHE A 60 2.14 -0.15 -10.15
C PHE A 60 1.39 1.17 -10.01
N THR A 61 0.26 1.10 -9.31
CA THR A 61 -0.57 2.25 -8.93
C THR A 61 -0.95 2.09 -7.47
N VAL A 62 -0.89 3.18 -6.71
CA VAL A 62 -1.37 3.24 -5.33
C VAL A 62 -2.70 3.96 -5.30
N SER A 63 -3.70 3.35 -4.67
CA SER A 63 -4.97 3.99 -4.33
C SER A 63 -5.01 4.26 -2.84
N CYS A 64 -5.34 5.50 -2.47
CA CYS A 64 -5.45 5.91 -1.08
C CYS A 64 -6.59 6.92 -0.89
N THR A 65 -6.92 7.17 0.38
CA THR A 65 -7.77 8.30 0.75
C THR A 65 -6.95 9.60 0.74
N GLY A 66 -7.64 10.74 0.61
CA GLY A 66 -6.99 12.05 0.49
C GLY A 66 -6.08 12.42 1.67
N ALA A 67 -6.34 11.87 2.86
CA ALA A 67 -5.50 12.10 4.05
C ALA A 67 -4.05 11.61 3.87
N TRP A 68 -3.81 10.63 2.99
CA TRP A 68 -2.49 10.01 2.80
C TRP A 68 -1.87 10.30 1.43
N GLU A 69 -2.58 11.03 0.56
CA GLU A 69 -2.15 11.25 -0.83
C GLU A 69 -0.77 11.91 -0.91
N ASP A 70 -0.56 13.02 -0.20
CA ASP A 70 0.70 13.75 -0.19
C ASP A 70 1.87 12.89 0.29
N GLN A 71 1.61 12.07 1.32
CA GLN A 71 2.63 11.17 1.85
C GLN A 71 3.00 10.07 0.85
N PHE A 72 2.01 9.41 0.22
CA PHE A 72 2.29 8.39 -0.80
C PHE A 72 3.02 8.98 -2.01
N ARG A 73 2.62 10.16 -2.48
CA ARG A 73 3.32 10.87 -3.58
C ARG A 73 4.77 11.18 -3.23
N ARG A 74 5.03 11.63 -1.99
CA ARG A 74 6.38 11.91 -1.47
C ARG A 74 7.21 10.63 -1.34
N MET A 75 6.62 9.55 -0.83
CA MET A 75 7.31 8.30 -0.53
C MET A 75 7.50 7.39 -1.73
N LEU A 76 6.71 7.53 -2.79
CA LEU A 76 6.74 6.64 -3.95
C LEU A 76 6.86 7.44 -5.25
N PRO A 77 7.97 8.19 -5.43
CA PRO A 77 8.15 8.99 -6.63
C PRO A 77 8.16 8.10 -7.88
N GLY A 78 7.39 8.49 -8.89
CA GLY A 78 7.25 7.75 -10.14
C GLY A 78 6.16 6.67 -10.15
N ILE A 79 5.50 6.41 -9.02
CA ILE A 79 4.31 5.57 -8.95
C ILE A 79 3.07 6.47 -9.02
N GLU A 80 2.10 6.09 -9.85
CA GLU A 80 0.83 6.80 -9.92
C GLU A 80 0.07 6.65 -8.60
N VAL A 81 -0.42 7.77 -8.06
CA VAL A 81 -1.27 7.79 -6.86
C VAL A 81 -2.65 8.32 -7.25
N ILE A 82 -3.67 7.48 -7.04
CA ILE A 82 -5.08 7.78 -7.25
C ILE A 82 -5.72 8.04 -5.90
N CYS A 83 -6.25 9.25 -5.70
CA CYS A 83 -7.08 9.56 -4.55
C CYS A 83 -8.55 9.29 -4.90
N ASP A 84 -9.13 8.27 -4.26
CA ASP A 84 -10.57 8.06 -4.36
C ASP A 84 -11.26 9.00 -3.36
N HIS A 85 -11.89 10.07 -3.86
CA HIS A 85 -12.80 10.90 -3.08
C HIS A 85 -14.08 10.11 -2.84
N VAL A 86 -14.12 9.32 -1.76
CA VAL A 86 -15.35 8.70 -1.25
C VAL A 86 -15.86 9.53 -0.10
#